data_AF-A0A423P8F4-F1
#
_entry.id   AF-A0A423P8F4-F1
#
_cell.length_a   1.000
_cell.length_b   1.000
_cell.length_c   1.000
_cell.angle_alpha   90.00
_cell.angle_beta   90.00
_cell.angle_gamma   90.00
#
_symmetry.space_group_name_H-M   'P 1'
#
loop_
_entity.id
_entity.type
_entity.pdbx_description
1 polymer ?
#
loop_
_entity_poly.entity_id
_entity_poly.type
_entity_poly.pdbx_seq_one_letter_code
_entity_poly.pdbx_strand_id
1 'polypeptide(L)'
;MKRVLQSVLCALTCCVAVPGSPALAAPQVLKEIPASLLGDVSRQNVFVLEGDADEASNRLLIAPVQARDEDILLDTSKALPLVKSQYSSALQGVFSVHVLKGRPGVMTVIDPQAEEAVVKQPFVEAGDYIALVTSEEDNAVYNFNLLFVFNRSSRQFELKQILQLVNNEYCDRSLISVAELPVRTLGSITLASFDGFEALQKLRAANISGPQGGYKKLMTVYSADLLDTALAAYRKGDSSSFKRVMSEALMGDDSHGACSPESYITGKYYFRQHPGWSNDLGFLLGEAGYYVESIELLNAVIAHNPERTVAYLNLADSYWAMNDKERAVPAYKQYASRMSEAGKASKIPARVAERSVGGSGS
;
A
#
# COMPACT_ATOMS: atom_id res chain seq x y z
N MET A 1 -36.21 4.36 4.09
CA MET A 1 -35.47 3.11 4.40
C MET A 1 -36.20 1.88 3.86
N LYS A 2 -37.32 1.39 4.44
CA LYS A 2 -38.05 0.21 3.87
C LYS A 2 -38.56 0.38 2.43
N ARG A 3 -39.01 1.58 2.03
CA ARG A 3 -39.56 1.82 0.67
C ARG A 3 -38.52 1.78 -0.46
N VAL A 4 -37.27 2.19 -0.21
CA VAL A 4 -36.23 2.22 -1.26
C VAL A 4 -35.75 0.80 -1.54
N LEU A 5 -35.49 0.03 -0.48
CA LEU A 5 -35.17 -1.39 -0.59
C LEU A 5 -36.32 -2.18 -1.21
N GLN A 6 -37.59 -1.92 -0.83
CA GLN A 6 -38.74 -2.53 -1.50
C GLN A 6 -38.88 -2.12 -2.97
N SER A 7 -38.55 -0.90 -3.37
CA SER A 7 -38.67 -0.48 -4.79
C SER A 7 -37.60 -1.17 -5.65
N VAL A 8 -36.36 -1.21 -5.18
CA VAL A 8 -35.23 -1.84 -5.89
C VAL A 8 -35.33 -3.38 -5.87
N LEU A 9 -35.72 -3.99 -4.74
CA LEU A 9 -35.89 -5.45 -4.68
C LEU A 9 -37.23 -5.95 -5.28
N CYS A 10 -38.33 -5.18 -5.24
CA CYS A 10 -39.57 -5.56 -5.95
C CYS A 10 -39.41 -5.50 -7.47
N ALA A 11 -38.56 -4.63 -7.99
CA ALA A 11 -38.36 -4.52 -9.42
C ALA A 11 -37.42 -5.60 -9.97
N LEU A 12 -36.42 -6.03 -9.19
CA LEU A 12 -35.57 -7.17 -9.52
C LEU A 12 -36.31 -8.51 -9.56
N THR A 13 -37.50 -8.58 -8.97
CA THR A 13 -38.40 -9.75 -9.01
C THR A 13 -39.44 -9.69 -10.14
N CYS A 14 -39.49 -8.63 -10.95
CA CYS A 14 -40.44 -8.48 -12.05
C CYS A 14 -39.90 -8.99 -13.41
N CYS A 15 -39.29 -10.18 -13.43
CA CYS A 15 -39.25 -10.98 -14.65
C CYS A 15 -40.55 -11.78 -14.74
N VAL A 16 -41.39 -11.44 -15.72
CA VAL A 16 -42.57 -12.17 -16.23
C VAL A 16 -43.08 -13.27 -15.29
N ALA A 17 -44.10 -12.96 -14.49
CA ALA A 17 -44.83 -13.96 -13.74
C ALA A 17 -45.48 -14.97 -14.70
N VAL A 18 -44.78 -16.07 -14.97
CA VAL A 18 -45.39 -17.30 -15.47
C VAL A 18 -46.18 -17.89 -14.30
N PRO A 19 -47.49 -18.16 -14.45
CA PRO A 19 -48.27 -18.76 -13.38
C PRO A 19 -47.71 -20.16 -13.08
N GLY A 20 -47.03 -20.32 -11.95
CA GLY A 20 -46.43 -21.60 -11.53
C GLY A 20 -45.03 -21.51 -10.91
N SER A 21 -44.36 -20.36 -10.99
CA SER A 21 -43.05 -20.18 -10.34
C SER A 21 -43.20 -19.73 -8.88
N PRO A 22 -42.47 -20.31 -7.92
CA PRO A 22 -42.42 -19.79 -6.56
C PRO A 22 -41.91 -18.35 -6.61
N ALA A 23 -42.56 -17.45 -5.86
CA ALA A 23 -42.13 -16.06 -5.75
C ALA A 23 -40.65 -16.03 -5.32
N LEU A 24 -39.76 -15.57 -6.21
CA LEU A 24 -38.36 -15.36 -5.88
C LEU A 24 -38.31 -14.42 -4.68
N ALA A 25 -37.78 -14.90 -3.56
CA ALA A 25 -37.58 -14.08 -2.40
C ALA A 25 -36.65 -12.91 -2.77
N ALA A 26 -36.97 -11.73 -2.27
CA ALA A 26 -36.14 -10.55 -2.43
C ALA A 26 -34.72 -10.85 -1.90
N PRO A 27 -33.64 -10.66 -2.69
CA PRO A 27 -32.29 -11.09 -2.31
C PRO A 27 -31.85 -10.40 -1.00
N GLN A 28 -31.21 -11.17 -0.12
CA GLN A 28 -30.78 -10.67 1.18
C GLN A 28 -29.68 -9.62 1.03
N VAL A 29 -29.83 -8.47 1.71
CA VAL A 29 -28.78 -7.44 1.78
C VAL A 29 -27.75 -7.84 2.83
N LEU A 30 -26.51 -8.07 2.41
CA LEU A 30 -25.39 -8.38 3.29
C LEU A 30 -24.68 -7.11 3.79
N LYS A 31 -24.58 -6.10 2.92
CA LYS A 31 -23.96 -4.79 3.24
C LYS A 31 -24.61 -3.67 2.44
N GLU A 32 -24.81 -2.52 3.08
CA GLU A 32 -25.24 -1.26 2.44
C GLU A 32 -24.26 -0.16 2.84
N ILE A 33 -23.64 0.51 1.86
CA ILE A 33 -22.64 1.55 2.07
C ILE A 33 -23.08 2.84 1.35
N PRO A 34 -23.41 3.92 2.09
CA PRO A 34 -23.66 5.22 1.49
C PRO A 34 -22.41 5.78 0.80
N ALA A 35 -22.58 6.36 -0.39
CA ALA A 35 -21.47 6.82 -1.21
C ALA A 35 -21.77 8.09 -2.01
N SER A 36 -20.71 8.79 -2.39
CA SER A 36 -20.71 9.96 -3.27
C SER A 36 -19.83 9.71 -4.51
N LEU A 37 -20.16 8.68 -5.29
CA LEU A 37 -19.27 8.12 -6.33
C LEU A 37 -19.16 9.00 -7.58
N LEU A 38 -20.21 9.76 -7.90
CA LEU A 38 -20.26 10.58 -9.12
C LEU A 38 -19.49 11.90 -9.01
N GLY A 39 -19.04 12.27 -7.80
CA GLY A 39 -18.35 13.55 -7.55
C GLY A 39 -19.24 14.78 -7.70
N ASP A 40 -20.56 14.61 -7.60
CA ASP A 40 -21.55 15.69 -7.59
C ASP A 40 -22.44 15.61 -6.34
N VAL A 41 -23.54 16.36 -6.32
CA VAL A 41 -24.47 16.42 -5.18
C VAL A 41 -25.31 15.15 -5.01
N SER A 42 -25.34 14.28 -6.02
CA SER A 42 -26.10 13.03 -5.94
C SER A 42 -25.47 12.07 -4.92
N ARG A 43 -26.30 11.15 -4.44
CA ARG A 43 -25.90 10.12 -3.49
C ARG A 43 -26.28 8.76 -4.04
N GLN A 44 -25.39 7.80 -3.81
CA GLN A 44 -25.53 6.41 -4.20
C GLN A 44 -25.45 5.54 -2.97
N ASN A 45 -25.96 4.32 -3.09
CA ASN A 45 -25.68 3.23 -2.17
C ASN A 45 -24.95 2.13 -2.94
N VAL A 46 -23.90 1.59 -2.32
CA VAL A 46 -23.23 0.36 -2.76
C VAL A 46 -23.75 -0.77 -1.91
N PHE A 47 -24.38 -1.75 -2.56
CA PHE A 47 -24.94 -2.92 -1.92
C PHE A 47 -24.13 -4.17 -2.25
N VAL A 48 -23.86 -4.97 -1.23
CA VAL A 48 -23.47 -6.37 -1.39
C VAL A 48 -24.69 -7.20 -1.02
N LEU A 49 -25.19 -7.95 -1.99
CA LEU A 49 -26.35 -8.81 -1.85
C LEU A 49 -25.89 -10.27 -1.87
N GLU A 50 -26.63 -11.13 -1.20
CA GLU A 50 -26.47 -12.58 -1.35
C GLU A 50 -26.72 -12.97 -2.82
N GLY A 51 -25.92 -13.89 -3.33
CA GLY A 51 -26.10 -14.45 -4.67
C GLY A 51 -27.33 -15.34 -4.78
N ASP A 52 -27.66 -15.72 -6.01
CA ASP A 52 -28.72 -16.69 -6.27
C ASP A 52 -28.32 -18.07 -5.74
N ALA A 53 -29.32 -18.92 -5.45
CA ALA A 53 -29.16 -20.20 -4.73
C ALA A 53 -28.16 -21.20 -5.35
N ASP A 54 -27.71 -20.96 -6.59
CA ASP A 54 -26.76 -21.79 -7.33
C ASP A 54 -25.49 -21.03 -7.76
N GLU A 55 -25.38 -19.73 -7.46
CA GLU A 55 -24.20 -18.92 -7.78
C GLU A 55 -23.23 -18.87 -6.61
N ALA A 56 -21.99 -19.34 -6.82
CA ALA A 56 -20.90 -19.19 -5.86
C ALA A 56 -20.32 -17.77 -5.89
N SER A 57 -21.17 -16.76 -5.76
CA SER A 57 -20.78 -15.35 -5.74
C SER A 57 -21.79 -14.50 -4.98
N ASN A 58 -21.34 -13.37 -4.47
CA ASN A 58 -22.23 -12.30 -4.02
C ASN A 58 -22.46 -11.30 -5.16
N ARG A 59 -23.61 -10.65 -5.15
CA ARG A 59 -23.97 -9.65 -6.15
C ARG A 59 -23.63 -8.24 -5.67
N LEU A 60 -22.97 -7.46 -6.53
CA LEU A 60 -22.60 -6.07 -6.28
C LEU A 60 -23.52 -5.14 -7.09
N LEU A 61 -24.30 -4.33 -6.37
CA LEU A 61 -25.27 -3.39 -6.95
C LEU A 61 -24.94 -1.96 -6.51
N ILE A 62 -24.97 -1.02 -7.45
CA ILE A 62 -24.80 0.41 -7.17
C ILE A 62 -25.96 1.17 -7.77
N ALA A 63 -26.69 1.88 -6.93
CA ALA A 63 -27.86 2.65 -7.34
C ALA A 63 -27.90 4.01 -6.64
N PRO A 64 -28.47 5.06 -7.27
CA PRO A 64 -28.81 6.30 -6.59
C PRO A 64 -29.74 6.06 -5.38
N VAL A 65 -29.65 6.91 -4.35
CA VAL A 65 -30.52 6.83 -3.15
C VAL A 65 -32.01 7.00 -3.51
N GLN A 66 -32.29 7.78 -4.56
CA GLN A 66 -33.63 7.97 -5.13
C GLN A 66 -33.67 7.36 -6.54
N ALA A 67 -33.61 6.02 -6.64
CA ALA A 67 -33.53 5.32 -7.92
C ALA A 67 -34.87 4.81 -8.44
N ARG A 68 -35.02 4.82 -9.77
CA ARG A 68 -35.81 3.86 -10.55
C ARG A 68 -34.85 2.82 -11.17
N ASP A 69 -35.34 1.70 -11.69
CA ASP A 69 -34.47 0.62 -12.21
C ASP A 69 -33.54 1.05 -13.34
N GLU A 70 -34.01 1.98 -14.18
CA GLU A 70 -33.24 2.56 -15.28
C GLU A 70 -32.02 3.39 -14.79
N ASP A 71 -31.98 3.74 -13.50
CA ASP A 71 -30.93 4.56 -12.89
C ASP A 71 -29.82 3.73 -12.23
N ILE A 72 -29.89 2.39 -12.29
CA ILE A 72 -28.86 1.51 -11.75
C ILE A 72 -27.53 1.77 -12.49
N LEU A 73 -26.49 2.05 -11.71
CA LEU A 73 -25.16 2.41 -12.23
C LEU A 73 -24.27 1.18 -12.43
N LEU A 74 -24.49 0.13 -11.66
CA LEU A 74 -23.79 -1.14 -11.76
C LEU A 74 -24.65 -2.25 -11.17
N ASP A 75 -24.66 -3.39 -11.84
CA ASP A 75 -25.25 -4.62 -11.33
C ASP A 75 -24.45 -5.81 -11.87
N THR A 76 -23.75 -6.55 -10.98
CA THR A 76 -22.90 -7.67 -11.39
C THR A 76 -22.83 -8.76 -10.33
N SER A 77 -22.92 -10.02 -10.76
CA SER A 77 -22.67 -11.20 -9.91
C SER A 77 -21.26 -11.78 -10.07
N LYS A 78 -20.42 -11.22 -10.96
CA LYS A 78 -19.08 -11.76 -11.25
C LYS A 78 -17.95 -11.14 -10.44
N ALA A 79 -18.20 -9.97 -9.84
CA ALA A 79 -17.14 -9.21 -9.18
C ALA A 79 -16.73 -9.80 -7.81
N LEU A 80 -17.64 -10.48 -7.12
CA LEU A 80 -17.44 -10.93 -5.74
C LEU A 80 -17.62 -12.46 -5.62
N PRO A 81 -16.70 -13.27 -6.19
CA PRO A 81 -16.79 -14.71 -6.08
C PRO A 81 -16.68 -15.17 -4.62
N LEU A 82 -17.33 -16.28 -4.35
CA LEU A 82 -17.18 -17.04 -3.12
C LEU A 82 -16.33 -18.30 -3.43
N VAL A 83 -15.39 -18.61 -2.54
CA VAL A 83 -14.56 -19.81 -2.64
C VAL A 83 -14.82 -20.73 -1.45
N LYS A 84 -14.58 -22.03 -1.64
CA LYS A 84 -14.71 -22.99 -0.55
C LYS A 84 -13.61 -22.77 0.49
N SER A 85 -14.01 -22.69 1.76
CA SER A 85 -13.09 -22.63 2.90
C SER A 85 -12.24 -23.90 2.98
N GLN A 86 -11.00 -23.75 3.44
CA GLN A 86 -10.09 -24.86 3.73
C GLN A 86 -10.49 -25.59 5.02
N TYR A 87 -11.15 -24.90 5.95
CA TYR A 87 -11.46 -25.39 7.29
C TYR A 87 -12.93 -25.82 7.47
N SER A 88 -13.79 -25.53 6.48
CA SER A 88 -15.22 -25.82 6.58
C SER A 88 -15.87 -26.07 5.22
N SER A 89 -17.12 -26.50 5.23
CA SER A 89 -17.95 -26.59 4.02
C SER A 89 -18.51 -25.23 3.58
N ALA A 90 -18.26 -24.15 4.33
CA ALA A 90 -18.79 -22.83 4.01
C ALA A 90 -18.06 -22.21 2.81
N LEU A 91 -18.81 -21.42 2.04
CA LEU A 91 -18.28 -20.53 1.03
C LEU A 91 -17.88 -19.20 1.67
N GLN A 92 -16.78 -18.61 1.21
CA GLN A 92 -16.24 -17.36 1.75
C GLN A 92 -15.92 -16.38 0.63
N GLY A 93 -16.22 -15.10 0.87
CA GLY A 93 -15.90 -14.03 -0.06
C GLY A 93 -14.40 -13.74 -0.06
N VAL A 94 -13.81 -13.66 -1.26
CA VAL A 94 -12.39 -13.35 -1.44
C VAL A 94 -12.13 -11.87 -1.74
N PHE A 95 -13.19 -11.07 -1.87
CA PHE A 95 -13.12 -9.61 -1.97
C PHE A 95 -14.04 -8.97 -0.94
N SER A 96 -13.49 -8.02 -0.19
CA SER A 96 -14.28 -7.08 0.61
C SER A 96 -14.51 -5.78 -0.17
N VAL A 97 -15.72 -5.23 -0.05
CA VAL A 97 -16.14 -4.00 -0.75
C VAL A 97 -16.07 -2.82 0.20
N HIS A 98 -15.33 -1.79 -0.22
CA HIS A 98 -15.17 -0.54 0.53
C HIS A 98 -15.45 0.68 -0.35
N VAL A 99 -15.95 1.73 0.28
CA VAL A 99 -16.12 3.05 -0.35
C VAL A 99 -15.16 4.01 0.34
N LEU A 100 -14.15 4.44 -0.39
CA LEU A 100 -13.07 5.29 0.11
C LEU A 100 -13.24 6.73 -0.39
N LYS A 101 -12.85 7.69 0.45
CA LYS A 101 -12.99 9.12 0.16
C LYS A 101 -11.87 9.60 -0.75
N GLY A 102 -12.22 10.21 -1.89
CA GLY A 102 -11.26 10.98 -2.68
C GLY A 102 -10.73 12.18 -1.87
N ARG A 103 -9.41 12.39 -1.91
CA ARG A 103 -8.73 13.49 -1.21
C ARG A 103 -7.63 14.06 -2.13
N PRO A 104 -7.45 15.38 -2.18
CA PRO A 104 -6.36 15.97 -2.96
C PRO A 104 -4.99 15.45 -2.53
N GLY A 105 -4.18 15.00 -3.49
CA GLY A 105 -2.78 14.64 -3.29
C GLY A 105 -2.51 13.30 -2.58
N VAL A 106 -3.54 12.61 -2.09
CA VAL A 106 -3.39 11.36 -1.36
C VAL A 106 -4.42 10.31 -1.77
N MET A 107 -4.14 9.06 -1.43
CA MET A 107 -5.01 7.92 -1.69
C MET A 107 -5.08 7.05 -0.44
N THR A 108 -6.29 6.66 -0.06
CA THR A 108 -6.52 5.68 1.02
C THR A 108 -6.40 4.27 0.45
N VAL A 109 -5.77 3.39 1.23
CA VAL A 109 -5.56 1.98 0.94
C VAL A 109 -5.87 1.17 2.20
N ILE A 110 -6.20 -0.11 2.06
CA ILE A 110 -6.58 -0.98 3.18
C ILE A 110 -5.64 -2.17 3.23
N ASP A 111 -4.99 -2.37 4.37
CA ASP A 111 -4.00 -3.41 4.56
C ASP A 111 -4.63 -4.80 4.86
N PRO A 112 -3.83 -5.88 4.93
CA PRO A 112 -4.31 -7.23 5.27
C PRO A 112 -5.03 -7.35 6.61
N GLN A 113 -4.85 -6.41 7.55
CA GLN A 113 -5.55 -6.36 8.83
C GLN A 113 -6.86 -5.55 8.76
N ALA A 114 -7.25 -5.12 7.56
CA ALA A 114 -8.38 -4.24 7.28
C ALA A 114 -8.23 -2.83 7.88
N GLU A 115 -7.00 -2.38 8.14
CA GLU A 115 -6.71 -1.03 8.59
C GLU A 115 -6.49 -0.08 7.40
N GLU A 116 -7.01 1.15 7.51
CA GLU A 116 -6.79 2.18 6.50
C GLU A 116 -5.41 2.83 6.68
N ALA A 117 -4.63 2.87 5.59
CA ALA A 117 -3.44 3.69 5.46
C ALA A 117 -3.61 4.74 4.35
N VAL A 118 -2.81 5.80 4.40
CA VAL A 118 -2.83 6.88 3.40
C VAL A 118 -1.47 6.97 2.72
N VAL A 119 -1.46 6.99 1.38
CA VAL A 119 -0.25 7.15 0.57
C VAL A 119 -0.21 8.51 -0.14
N LYS A 120 1.00 9.09 -0.27
CA LYS A 120 1.28 10.36 -0.98
C LYS A 120 1.26 10.13 -2.50
N GLN A 121 0.06 9.82 -3.02
CA GLN A 121 -0.19 9.61 -4.43
C GLN A 121 -1.54 10.27 -4.77
N PRO A 122 -1.57 11.28 -5.66
CA PRO A 122 -2.82 11.80 -6.20
C PRO A 122 -3.61 10.69 -6.89
N PHE A 123 -4.92 10.62 -6.62
CA PHE A 123 -5.79 9.60 -7.21
C PHE A 123 -7.12 10.17 -7.70
N VAL A 124 -8.00 10.62 -6.79
CA VAL A 124 -9.31 11.20 -7.12
C VAL A 124 -9.46 12.54 -6.41
N GLU A 125 -9.69 13.61 -7.18
CA GLU A 125 -9.85 14.96 -6.66
C GLU A 125 -11.26 15.22 -6.10
N ALA A 126 -12.28 14.55 -6.63
CA ALA A 126 -13.67 14.68 -6.19
C ALA A 126 -14.44 13.37 -6.35
N GLY A 127 -15.28 13.07 -5.36
CA GLY A 127 -16.07 11.85 -5.30
C GLY A 127 -15.37 10.72 -4.55
N ASP A 128 -16.19 9.79 -4.07
CA ASP A 128 -15.73 8.55 -3.46
C ASP A 128 -15.34 7.56 -4.56
N TYR A 129 -14.52 6.57 -4.23
CA TYR A 129 -14.15 5.48 -5.12
C TYR A 129 -14.37 4.13 -4.44
N ILE A 130 -14.47 3.09 -5.25
CA ILE A 130 -14.70 1.73 -4.77
C ILE A 130 -13.36 1.02 -4.67
N ALA A 131 -13.10 0.40 -3.54
CA ALA A 131 -11.99 -0.54 -3.39
C ALA A 131 -12.55 -1.95 -3.24
N LEU A 132 -12.16 -2.83 -4.16
CA LEU A 132 -12.27 -4.27 -3.95
C LEU A 132 -10.93 -4.74 -3.36
N VAL A 133 -10.97 -5.22 -2.11
CA VAL A 133 -9.78 -5.60 -1.36
C VAL A 133 -9.77 -7.11 -1.17
N THR A 134 -8.74 -7.78 -1.66
CA THR A 134 -8.65 -9.24 -1.53
C THR A 134 -8.52 -9.65 -0.07
N SER A 135 -9.19 -10.74 0.29
CA SER A 135 -9.06 -11.39 1.60
C SER A 135 -8.94 -12.88 1.34
N GLU A 136 -7.80 -13.47 1.66
CA GLU A 136 -7.55 -14.89 1.46
C GLU A 136 -7.37 -15.56 2.83
N GLU A 137 -7.96 -16.73 3.02
CA GLU A 137 -7.73 -17.54 4.23
C GLU A 137 -6.24 -17.77 4.43
N ASP A 138 -5.78 -17.66 5.68
CA ASP A 138 -4.39 -17.80 6.11
C ASP A 138 -3.38 -16.82 5.49
N ASN A 139 -3.84 -15.80 4.77
CA ASN A 139 -2.98 -14.74 4.25
C ASN A 139 -3.15 -13.45 5.06
N ALA A 140 -2.30 -13.30 6.08
CA ALA A 140 -2.18 -12.06 6.84
C ALA A 140 -1.05 -11.14 6.34
N VAL A 141 -0.29 -11.57 5.31
CA VAL A 141 0.96 -10.92 4.91
C VAL A 141 0.74 -9.93 3.78
N TYR A 142 -0.15 -10.23 2.84
CA TYR A 142 -0.40 -9.32 1.71
C TYR A 142 -1.85 -9.32 1.27
N ASN A 143 -2.27 -8.23 0.65
CA ASN A 143 -3.52 -8.16 -0.07
C ASN A 143 -3.38 -7.30 -1.34
N PHE A 144 -4.44 -7.27 -2.14
CA PHE A 144 -4.55 -6.40 -3.29
C PHE A 144 -5.74 -5.47 -3.13
N ASN A 145 -5.50 -4.18 -3.38
CA ASN A 145 -6.53 -3.16 -3.46
C ASN A 145 -6.76 -2.82 -4.94
N LEU A 146 -7.96 -3.09 -5.46
CA LEU A 146 -8.37 -2.76 -6.82
C LEU A 146 -9.30 -1.56 -6.75
N LEU A 147 -8.84 -0.42 -7.27
CA LEU A 147 -9.51 0.87 -7.09
C LEU A 147 -10.26 1.27 -8.35
N PHE A 148 -11.59 1.35 -8.24
CA PHE A 148 -12.50 1.69 -9.33
C PHE A 148 -13.09 3.10 -9.13
N VAL A 149 -13.06 3.89 -10.18
CA VAL A 149 -13.55 5.28 -10.20
C VAL A 149 -14.63 5.41 -11.27
N PHE A 150 -15.70 6.15 -10.98
CA PHE A 150 -16.73 6.42 -11.97
C PHE A 150 -16.21 7.37 -13.05
N ASN A 151 -16.24 6.94 -14.31
CA ASN A 151 -15.94 7.76 -15.46
C ASN A 151 -17.24 8.30 -16.06
N ARG A 152 -17.41 9.62 -16.04
CA ARG A 152 -18.63 10.28 -16.56
C ARG A 152 -18.81 10.12 -18.06
N SER A 153 -17.73 10.04 -18.83
CA SER A 153 -17.78 9.92 -20.29
C SER A 153 -18.25 8.54 -20.73
N SER A 154 -17.74 7.46 -20.11
CA SER A 154 -18.16 6.09 -20.40
C SER A 154 -19.41 5.67 -19.61
N ARG A 155 -19.75 6.40 -18.54
CA ARG A 155 -20.77 6.05 -17.54
C ARG A 155 -20.51 4.68 -16.91
N GLN A 156 -19.24 4.35 -16.66
CA GLN A 156 -18.81 3.08 -16.10
C GLN A 156 -17.85 3.30 -14.93
N PHE A 157 -17.79 2.33 -14.02
CA PHE A 157 -16.74 2.26 -13.01
C PHE A 157 -15.50 1.62 -13.62
N GLU A 158 -14.42 2.39 -13.73
CA GLU A 158 -13.18 1.96 -14.38
C GLU A 158 -12.09 1.70 -13.35
N LEU A 159 -11.38 0.58 -13.49
CA LEU A 159 -10.20 0.24 -12.71
C LEU A 159 -9.08 1.22 -13.05
N LYS A 160 -8.65 1.99 -12.05
CA LYS A 160 -7.58 3.00 -12.21
C LYS A 160 -6.27 2.58 -11.57
N GLN A 161 -6.32 1.80 -10.50
CA GLN A 161 -5.15 1.40 -9.73
C GLN A 161 -5.29 -0.04 -9.25
N ILE A 162 -4.20 -0.79 -9.31
CA ILE A 162 -4.03 -2.06 -8.59
C ILE A 162 -2.85 -1.86 -7.65
N LEU A 163 -3.07 -2.10 -6.38
CA LEU A 163 -2.02 -1.98 -5.36
C LEU A 163 -1.84 -3.32 -4.68
N GLN A 164 -0.60 -3.72 -4.50
CA GLN A 164 -0.24 -4.75 -3.55
C GLN A 164 0.16 -4.07 -2.25
N LEU A 165 -0.41 -4.53 -1.14
CA LEU A 165 0.05 -4.14 0.18
C LEU A 165 0.69 -5.34 0.85
N VAL A 166 1.77 -5.09 1.58
CA VAL A 166 2.50 -6.10 2.34
C VAL A 166 2.70 -5.59 3.76
N ASN A 167 2.27 -6.40 4.72
CA ASN A 167 2.50 -6.20 6.14
C ASN A 167 3.68 -7.03 6.61
N ASN A 168 4.26 -6.63 7.74
CA ASN A 168 5.26 -7.46 8.40
C ASN A 168 4.62 -8.76 8.91
N GLU A 169 5.26 -9.91 8.73
CA GLU A 169 4.72 -11.21 9.15
C GLU A 169 4.94 -11.50 10.64
N TYR A 170 6.05 -11.04 11.20
CA TYR A 170 6.59 -11.48 12.49
C TYR A 170 6.38 -10.46 13.63
N CYS A 171 6.12 -9.19 13.30
CA CYS A 171 6.05 -8.10 14.28
C CYS A 171 4.64 -7.66 14.66
N ASP A 172 4.45 -6.34 14.82
CA ASP A 172 3.15 -5.70 15.04
C ASP A 172 2.20 -5.84 13.84
N ARG A 173 2.64 -6.55 12.79
CA ARG A 173 1.97 -6.72 11.51
C ARG A 173 1.67 -5.42 10.79
N SER A 174 2.40 -4.35 11.08
CA SER A 174 2.20 -3.07 10.40
C SER A 174 2.61 -3.13 8.92
N LEU A 175 2.04 -2.21 8.17
CA LEU A 175 2.30 -2.02 6.74
C LEU A 175 3.77 -1.67 6.47
N ILE A 176 4.41 -2.48 5.62
CA ILE A 176 5.80 -2.28 5.18
C ILE A 176 5.88 -1.81 3.72
N SER A 177 4.94 -2.21 2.86
CA SER A 177 5.00 -1.86 1.45
C SER A 177 3.63 -1.65 0.84
N VAL A 178 3.53 -0.62 0.00
CA VAL A 178 2.42 -0.41 -0.94
C VAL A 178 3.06 -0.29 -2.31
N ALA A 179 2.67 -1.14 -3.26
CA ALA A 179 3.28 -1.17 -4.58
C ALA A 179 2.24 -1.20 -5.72
N GLU A 180 2.49 -0.43 -6.77
CA GLU A 180 1.59 -0.31 -7.93
C GLU A 180 1.80 -1.44 -8.94
N LEU A 181 0.78 -2.26 -9.11
CA LEU A 181 0.72 -3.24 -10.18
C LEU A 181 0.17 -2.60 -11.46
N PRO A 182 0.66 -2.98 -12.65
CA PRO A 182 0.09 -2.50 -13.91
C PRO A 182 -1.39 -2.88 -14.03
N VAL A 183 -2.28 -1.94 -14.34
CA VAL A 183 -3.72 -2.22 -14.53
C VAL A 183 -3.97 -3.29 -15.60
N ARG A 184 -3.12 -3.31 -16.64
CA ARG A 184 -3.14 -4.34 -17.69
C ARG A 184 -2.98 -5.78 -17.18
N THR A 185 -2.52 -5.98 -15.94
CA THR A 185 -2.42 -7.30 -15.30
C THR A 185 -3.75 -8.05 -15.33
N LEU A 186 -4.89 -7.36 -15.23
CA LEU A 186 -6.21 -8.02 -15.17
C LEU A 186 -6.91 -8.11 -16.54
N GLY A 187 -6.50 -7.29 -17.51
CA GLY A 187 -7.09 -7.22 -18.85
C GLY A 187 -8.44 -6.48 -18.90
N SER A 188 -9.34 -6.72 -17.94
CA SER A 188 -10.61 -5.99 -17.80
C SER A 188 -10.39 -4.65 -17.07
N ILE A 189 -10.97 -3.58 -17.62
CA ILE A 189 -10.86 -2.22 -17.07
C ILE A 189 -12.16 -1.69 -16.48
N THR A 190 -13.30 -2.38 -16.62
CA THR A 190 -14.58 -1.93 -16.06
C THR A 190 -15.09 -2.90 -15.01
N LEU A 191 -15.75 -2.39 -13.98
CA LEU A 191 -16.31 -3.20 -12.91
C LEU A 191 -17.50 -4.06 -13.38
N ALA A 192 -18.23 -3.60 -14.40
CA ALA A 192 -19.33 -4.36 -15.00
C ALA A 192 -18.84 -5.65 -15.68
N SER A 193 -17.70 -5.58 -16.37
CA SER A 193 -17.04 -6.73 -17.03
C SER A 193 -15.95 -7.37 -16.17
N PHE A 194 -15.88 -7.06 -14.88
CA PHE A 194 -14.85 -7.58 -13.98
C PHE A 194 -15.24 -8.97 -13.48
N ASP A 195 -14.33 -9.93 -13.65
CA ASP A 195 -14.44 -11.28 -13.11
C ASP A 195 -13.47 -11.41 -11.93
N GLY A 196 -14.00 -11.49 -10.72
CA GLY A 196 -13.20 -11.54 -9.50
C GLY A 196 -12.38 -12.82 -9.40
N PHE A 197 -12.86 -13.95 -9.94
CA PHE A 197 -12.15 -15.22 -9.84
C PHE A 197 -10.93 -15.20 -10.76
N GLU A 198 -11.12 -14.79 -12.02
CA GLU A 198 -10.02 -14.60 -12.96
C GLU A 198 -9.01 -13.57 -12.45
N ALA A 199 -9.49 -12.46 -11.90
CA ALA A 199 -8.64 -11.42 -11.33
C ALA A 199 -7.77 -11.94 -10.19
N LEU A 200 -8.35 -12.66 -9.22
CA LEU A 200 -7.61 -13.21 -8.08
C LEU A 200 -6.48 -14.15 -8.55
N GLN A 201 -6.75 -15.01 -9.53
CA GLN A 201 -5.74 -15.92 -10.09
C GLN A 201 -4.59 -15.16 -10.77
N LYS A 202 -4.90 -14.10 -11.52
CA LYS A 202 -3.89 -13.24 -12.14
C LYS A 202 -3.06 -12.47 -11.10
N LEU A 203 -3.68 -11.98 -10.03
CA LEU A 203 -2.99 -11.26 -8.95
C LEU A 203 -2.04 -12.17 -8.18
N ARG A 204 -2.47 -13.40 -7.84
CA ARG A 204 -1.61 -14.42 -7.23
C ARG A 204 -0.41 -14.75 -8.11
N ALA A 205 -0.64 -14.93 -9.41
CA ALA A 205 0.44 -15.17 -10.36
C ALA A 205 1.41 -13.98 -10.43
N ALA A 206 0.90 -12.75 -10.45
CA ALA A 206 1.71 -11.53 -10.44
C ALA A 206 2.52 -11.37 -9.15
N ASN A 207 1.98 -11.81 -8.00
CA ASN A 207 2.71 -11.81 -6.73
C ASN A 207 3.98 -12.66 -6.80
N ILE A 208 3.86 -13.86 -7.38
CA ILE A 208 4.97 -14.83 -7.48
C ILE A 208 5.97 -14.40 -8.57
N SER A 209 5.48 -13.87 -9.69
CA SER A 209 6.27 -13.63 -10.90
C SER A 209 6.70 -12.17 -11.13
N GLY A 210 6.57 -11.32 -10.11
CA GLY A 210 6.84 -9.88 -10.20
C GLY A 210 8.16 -9.53 -10.91
N PRO A 211 8.26 -8.34 -11.52
CA PRO A 211 9.43 -7.96 -12.32
C PRO A 211 10.71 -7.98 -11.48
N GLN A 212 11.86 -8.23 -12.11
CA GLN A 212 13.14 -8.09 -11.43
C GLN A 212 13.28 -6.68 -10.86
N GLY A 213 13.46 -6.59 -9.54
CA GLY A 213 13.46 -5.34 -8.78
C GLY A 213 12.10 -4.93 -8.20
N GLY A 214 10.99 -5.59 -8.51
CA GLY A 214 9.67 -5.28 -7.94
C GLY A 214 9.00 -4.03 -8.53
N TYR A 215 7.78 -3.79 -8.07
CA TYR A 215 6.88 -2.75 -8.58
C TYR A 215 7.20 -1.34 -8.05
N LYS A 216 6.52 -0.31 -8.59
CA LYS A 216 6.66 1.07 -8.08
C LYS A 216 6.10 1.15 -6.67
N LYS A 217 6.96 1.46 -5.69
CA LYS A 217 6.56 1.57 -4.29
C LYS A 217 6.04 2.97 -3.98
N LEU A 218 4.93 3.04 -3.27
CA LEU A 218 4.28 4.28 -2.84
C LEU A 218 4.62 4.58 -1.39
N MET A 219 4.89 5.85 -1.14
CA MET A 219 5.23 6.35 0.19
C MET A 219 3.95 6.62 0.98
N THR A 220 3.87 6.13 2.21
CA THR A 220 2.79 6.49 3.12
C THR A 220 2.95 7.93 3.59
N VAL A 221 1.85 8.60 3.92
CA VAL A 221 1.89 9.93 4.55
C VAL A 221 2.66 9.86 5.87
N TYR A 222 2.42 8.82 6.67
CA TYR A 222 3.15 8.59 7.92
C TYR A 222 4.67 8.56 7.73
N SER A 223 5.18 7.74 6.80
CA SER A 223 6.62 7.65 6.58
C SER A 223 7.20 8.99 6.13
N ALA A 224 6.52 9.69 5.23
CA ALA A 224 6.99 10.99 4.75
C ALA A 224 7.02 12.04 5.88
N ASP A 225 5.98 12.10 6.71
CA ASP A 225 5.87 13.06 7.80
C ASP A 225 6.86 12.75 8.93
N LEU A 226 7.17 11.46 9.15
CA LEU A 226 8.24 11.03 10.04
C LEU A 226 9.60 11.62 9.61
N LEU A 227 9.96 11.52 8.33
CA LEU A 227 11.22 12.10 7.84
C LEU A 227 11.22 13.63 7.97
N ASP A 228 10.15 14.29 7.56
CA ASP A 228 10.05 15.76 7.62
C ASP A 228 10.20 16.28 9.06
N THR A 229 9.55 15.59 10.02
CA THR A 229 9.62 15.93 11.44
C THR A 229 11.01 15.66 12.03
N ALA A 230 11.62 14.51 11.69
CA ALA A 230 12.97 14.17 12.14
C ALA A 230 14.02 15.16 11.63
N LEU A 231 13.96 15.51 10.34
CA LEU A 231 14.84 16.52 9.74
C LEU A 231 14.68 17.89 10.40
N ALA A 232 13.44 18.31 10.69
CA ALA A 232 13.17 19.58 11.34
C ALA A 232 13.73 19.62 12.77
N ALA A 233 13.58 18.54 13.54
CA ALA A 233 14.14 18.43 14.88
C ALA A 233 15.68 18.43 14.87
N TYR A 234 16.28 17.64 13.97
CA TYR A 234 17.73 17.56 13.79
C TYR A 234 18.34 18.93 13.46
N ARG A 235 17.77 19.65 12.49
CA ARG A 235 18.25 20.99 12.09
C ARG A 235 18.16 22.03 13.20
N LYS A 236 17.22 21.89 14.13
CA LYS A 236 17.06 22.78 15.29
C LYS A 236 18.01 22.42 16.45
N GLY A 237 18.67 21.26 16.39
CA GLY A 237 19.43 20.74 17.53
C GLY A 237 18.54 20.22 18.67
N ASP A 238 17.25 19.98 18.42
CA ASP A 238 16.33 19.43 19.42
C ASP A 238 16.54 17.90 19.53
N SER A 239 17.55 17.51 20.31
CA SER A 239 17.95 16.12 20.46
C SER A 239 16.84 15.23 21.04
N SER A 240 16.04 15.77 21.96
CA SER A 240 14.95 15.01 22.59
C SER A 240 13.84 14.68 21.60
N SER A 241 13.34 15.67 20.85
CA SER A 241 12.33 15.43 19.82
C SER A 241 12.88 14.57 18.69
N PHE A 242 14.13 14.81 18.28
CA PHE A 242 14.78 14.02 17.23
C PHE A 242 14.85 12.54 17.57
N LYS A 243 15.38 12.18 18.75
CA LYS A 243 15.48 10.78 19.19
C LYS A 243 14.10 10.13 19.33
N ARG A 244 13.12 10.85 19.87
CA ARG A 244 11.75 10.34 19.97
C ARG A 244 11.17 10.00 18.60
N VAL A 245 11.22 10.92 17.64
CA VAL A 245 10.70 10.68 16.29
C VAL A 245 11.44 9.56 15.59
N MET A 246 12.77 9.47 15.75
CA MET A 246 13.53 8.38 15.17
C MET A 246 13.20 7.02 15.80
N SER A 247 12.84 6.97 17.08
CA SER A 247 12.36 5.72 17.70
C SER A 247 11.04 5.24 17.11
N GLU A 248 10.18 6.14 16.62
CA GLU A 248 8.91 5.80 15.95
C GLU A 248 9.12 5.21 14.54
N ALA A 249 10.33 5.33 13.99
CA ALA A 249 10.68 4.69 12.72
C ALA A 249 10.84 3.17 12.86
N LEU A 250 11.09 2.70 14.08
CA LEU A 250 11.33 1.31 14.40
C LEU A 250 10.09 0.74 15.10
N MET A 251 9.64 -0.43 14.63
CA MET A 251 8.66 -1.24 15.34
C MET A 251 9.27 -1.72 16.66
N GLY A 252 8.47 -1.72 17.73
CA GLY A 252 8.94 -2.11 19.06
C GLY A 252 9.50 -3.53 19.08
N ASP A 253 10.60 -3.72 19.80
CA ASP A 253 11.21 -5.02 20.01
C ASP A 253 10.22 -5.93 20.74
N ASP A 254 9.86 -7.05 20.12
CA ASP A 254 9.18 -8.10 20.85
C ASP A 254 10.22 -8.78 21.73
N SER A 255 9.84 -9.20 22.93
CA SER A 255 10.75 -9.80 23.92
C SER A 255 11.45 -11.09 23.46
N HIS A 256 11.25 -11.51 22.21
CA HIS A 256 11.78 -12.70 21.58
C HIS A 256 12.72 -12.41 20.39
N GLY A 257 12.98 -11.14 20.05
CA GLY A 257 13.92 -10.74 19.00
C GLY A 257 13.49 -11.11 17.58
N ALA A 258 12.22 -11.51 17.37
CA ALA A 258 11.65 -11.73 16.05
C ALA A 258 11.41 -10.40 15.32
N CYS A 259 11.52 -9.28 16.03
CA CYS A 259 11.36 -7.92 15.52
C CYS A 259 12.63 -7.08 15.41
N SER A 260 13.76 -7.74 15.14
CA SER A 260 15.00 -7.06 14.78
C SER A 260 14.75 -6.10 13.59
N PRO A 261 14.95 -4.77 13.75
CA PRO A 261 14.63 -3.79 12.73
C PRO A 261 15.24 -4.02 11.34
N GLU A 262 16.39 -4.67 11.30
CA GLU A 262 17.12 -5.07 10.09
C GLU A 262 16.26 -5.94 9.16
N SER A 263 15.32 -6.72 9.72
CA SER A 263 14.45 -7.62 8.94
C SER A 263 13.45 -6.88 8.04
N TYR A 264 13.09 -5.64 8.38
CA TYR A 264 12.07 -4.89 7.65
C TYR A 264 12.51 -3.50 7.20
N ILE A 265 13.60 -2.93 7.73
CA ILE A 265 13.96 -1.52 7.50
C ILE A 265 14.08 -1.21 6.01
N THR A 266 14.73 -2.09 5.26
CA THR A 266 14.83 -1.97 3.79
C THR A 266 13.47 -2.15 3.14
N GLY A 267 12.71 -3.17 3.54
CA GLY A 267 11.36 -3.42 3.04
C GLY A 267 10.42 -2.23 3.25
N LYS A 268 10.54 -1.52 4.38
CA LYS A 268 9.70 -0.39 4.79
C LYS A 268 10.16 0.95 4.23
N TYR A 269 11.46 1.21 4.23
CA TYR A 269 11.98 2.56 3.97
C TYR A 269 12.87 2.70 2.74
N TYR A 270 13.22 1.61 2.05
CA TYR A 270 13.85 1.75 0.75
C TYR A 270 12.80 2.11 -0.32
N PHE A 271 13.04 3.21 -1.03
CA PHE A 271 12.23 3.68 -2.14
C PHE A 271 13.13 3.89 -3.36
N ARG A 272 13.11 2.94 -4.31
CA ARG A 272 13.96 3.01 -5.52
C ARG A 272 13.75 4.30 -6.32
N GLN A 273 12.53 4.81 -6.37
CA GLN A 273 12.18 6.04 -7.10
C GLN A 273 12.70 7.31 -6.39
N HIS A 274 12.99 7.20 -5.09
CA HIS A 274 13.42 8.29 -4.22
C HIS A 274 14.60 7.84 -3.34
N PRO A 275 15.73 7.42 -3.94
CA PRO A 275 16.86 6.89 -3.18
C PRO A 275 17.48 7.94 -2.26
N GLY A 276 17.28 9.23 -2.58
CA GLY A 276 17.67 10.33 -1.69
C GLY A 276 16.90 10.36 -0.38
N TRP A 277 15.59 10.10 -0.43
CA TRP A 277 14.77 10.01 0.78
C TRP A 277 15.25 8.86 1.67
N SER A 278 15.54 7.70 1.06
CA SER A 278 16.05 6.52 1.78
C SER A 278 17.43 6.79 2.40
N ASN A 279 18.31 7.46 1.67
CA ASN A 279 19.61 7.90 2.14
C ASN A 279 19.50 8.87 3.33
N ASP A 280 18.56 9.82 3.26
CA ASP A 280 18.38 10.83 4.28
C ASP A 280 17.81 10.21 5.56
N LEU A 281 16.89 9.24 5.44
CA LEU A 281 16.47 8.45 6.60
C LEU A 281 17.63 7.63 7.19
N GLY A 282 18.42 6.95 6.35
CA GLY A 282 19.61 6.21 6.79
C GLY A 282 20.58 7.10 7.59
N PHE A 283 20.87 8.29 7.07
CA PHE A 283 21.64 9.30 7.81
C PHE A 283 21.05 9.61 9.20
N LEU A 284 19.74 9.89 9.28
CA LEU A 284 19.11 10.24 10.55
C LEU A 284 19.05 9.06 11.54
N LEU A 285 18.90 7.82 11.04
CA LEU A 285 19.04 6.62 11.88
C LEU A 285 20.42 6.58 12.52
N GLY A 286 21.48 6.80 11.73
CA GLY A 286 22.85 6.89 12.24
C GLY A 286 23.04 8.00 13.27
N GLU A 287 22.56 9.22 12.98
CA GLU A 287 22.66 10.35 13.92
C GLU A 287 21.89 10.13 15.23
N ALA A 288 20.83 9.29 15.21
CA ALA A 288 20.08 8.91 16.39
C ALA A 288 20.70 7.74 17.18
N GLY A 289 21.70 7.05 16.62
CA GLY A 289 22.38 5.90 17.23
C GLY A 289 21.88 4.53 16.73
N TYR A 290 20.94 4.50 15.80
CA TYR A 290 20.42 3.29 15.14
C TYR A 290 21.34 2.88 13.99
N TYR A 291 22.58 2.52 14.34
CA TYR A 291 23.65 2.33 13.36
C TYR A 291 23.43 1.09 12.48
N VAL A 292 22.87 0.00 13.02
CA VAL A 292 22.67 -1.23 12.26
C VAL A 292 21.61 -1.01 11.18
N GLU A 293 20.50 -0.38 11.54
CA GLU A 293 19.40 -0.01 10.65
C GLU A 293 19.83 1.00 9.59
N SER A 294 20.65 1.98 9.99
CA SER A 294 21.31 2.91 9.06
C SER A 294 22.14 2.17 8.03
N ILE A 295 23.00 1.24 8.47
CA ILE A 295 23.87 0.45 7.59
C ILE A 295 23.04 -0.38 6.61
N GLU A 296 22.01 -1.10 7.08
CA GLU A 296 21.15 -1.92 6.23
C GLU A 296 20.47 -1.08 5.14
N LEU A 297 19.85 0.04 5.52
CA LEU A 297 19.17 0.90 4.56
C LEU A 297 20.14 1.57 3.57
N LEU A 298 21.30 2.02 4.03
CA LEU A 298 22.32 2.67 3.18
C LEU A 298 22.99 1.67 2.23
N ASN A 299 23.19 0.42 2.65
CA ASN A 299 23.63 -0.65 1.77
C ASN A 299 22.59 -0.89 0.66
N ALA A 300 21.29 -0.93 0.99
CA ALA A 300 20.23 -1.07 -0.01
C ALA A 300 20.20 0.10 -1.02
N VAL A 301 20.45 1.32 -0.54
CA VAL A 301 20.60 2.51 -1.40
C VAL A 301 21.78 2.32 -2.36
N ILE A 302 22.97 1.98 -1.87
CA ILE A 302 24.18 1.83 -2.68
C ILE A 302 24.07 0.67 -3.68
N ALA A 303 23.48 -0.46 -3.27
CA ALA A 303 23.32 -1.64 -4.12
C ALA A 303 22.53 -1.34 -5.40
N HIS A 304 21.61 -0.38 -5.34
CA HIS A 304 20.73 -0.02 -6.46
C HIS A 304 21.03 1.35 -7.06
N ASN A 305 21.79 2.20 -6.37
CA ASN A 305 22.13 3.57 -6.76
C ASN A 305 23.61 3.83 -6.41
N PRO A 306 24.55 3.08 -7.00
CA PRO A 306 25.96 3.15 -6.64
C PRO A 306 26.60 4.52 -6.93
N GLU A 307 25.95 5.38 -7.71
CA GLU A 307 26.35 6.76 -7.99
C GLU A 307 26.01 7.74 -6.84
N ARG A 308 25.19 7.34 -5.87
CA ARG A 308 24.78 8.17 -4.72
C ARG A 308 25.97 8.37 -3.77
N THR A 309 26.83 9.32 -4.12
CA THR A 309 28.12 9.58 -3.43
C THR A 309 27.95 9.80 -1.93
N VAL A 310 26.95 10.59 -1.50
CA VAL A 310 26.72 10.88 -0.07
C VAL A 310 26.34 9.64 0.75
N ALA A 311 25.77 8.59 0.15
CA ALA A 311 25.43 7.36 0.87
C ALA A 311 26.68 6.65 1.40
N TYR A 312 27.80 6.72 0.67
CA TYR A 312 29.08 6.16 1.14
C TYR A 312 29.62 6.89 2.37
N LEU A 313 29.43 8.21 2.45
CA LEU A 313 29.83 8.97 3.63
C LEU A 313 28.99 8.57 4.85
N ASN A 314 27.66 8.55 4.69
CA ASN A 314 26.73 8.19 5.76
C ASN A 314 26.96 6.75 6.24
N LEU A 315 27.25 5.84 5.31
CA LEU A 315 27.56 4.43 5.62
C LEU A 315 28.89 4.33 6.38
N ALA A 316 29.92 5.08 5.96
CA ALA A 316 31.21 5.12 6.63
C ALA A 316 31.12 5.72 8.05
N ASP A 317 30.32 6.78 8.24
CA ASP A 317 30.05 7.37 9.55
C ASP A 317 29.35 6.35 10.47
N SER A 318 28.38 5.59 9.95
CA SER A 318 27.67 4.55 10.71
C SER A 318 28.60 3.39 11.11
N TYR A 319 29.41 2.87 10.17
CA TYR A 319 30.42 1.84 10.49
C TYR A 319 31.43 2.35 11.52
N TRP A 320 31.91 3.58 11.37
CA TRP A 320 32.84 4.17 12.31
C TRP A 320 32.27 4.27 13.72
N ALA A 321 31.00 4.66 13.85
CA ALA A 321 30.32 4.77 15.14
C ALA A 321 30.13 3.39 15.83
N MET A 322 30.02 2.32 15.05
CA MET A 322 30.06 0.93 15.53
C MET A 322 31.48 0.41 15.81
N ASN A 323 32.51 1.25 15.69
CA ASN A 323 33.92 0.86 15.76
C ASN A 323 34.34 -0.17 14.69
N ASP A 324 33.58 -0.30 13.60
CA ASP A 324 33.92 -1.12 12.45
C ASP A 324 34.79 -0.34 11.47
N LYS A 325 36.05 -0.14 11.87
CA LYS A 325 37.01 0.61 11.06
C LYS A 325 37.35 -0.11 9.76
N GLU A 326 37.29 -1.44 9.74
CA GLU A 326 37.58 -2.26 8.56
C GLU A 326 36.62 -1.95 7.41
N ARG A 327 35.33 -1.77 7.68
CA ARG A 327 34.33 -1.36 6.68
C ARG A 327 34.22 0.16 6.53
N ALA A 328 34.48 0.95 7.57
CA ALA A 328 34.40 2.41 7.48
C ALA A 328 35.46 3.01 6.56
N VAL A 329 36.72 2.61 6.68
CA VAL A 329 37.86 3.13 5.89
C VAL A 329 37.63 3.04 4.38
N PRO A 330 37.29 1.87 3.79
CA PRO A 330 37.05 1.78 2.36
C PRO A 330 35.83 2.61 1.91
N ALA A 331 34.78 2.73 2.72
CA ALA A 331 33.62 3.56 2.41
C ALA A 331 33.99 5.07 2.39
N TYR A 332 34.79 5.55 3.34
CA TYR A 332 35.32 6.92 3.31
C TYR A 332 36.19 7.19 2.08
N LYS A 333 37.08 6.25 1.72
CA LYS A 333 37.92 6.37 0.52
C LYS A 333 37.07 6.43 -0.74
N GLN A 334 36.02 5.61 -0.83
CA GLN A 334 35.10 5.63 -1.95
C GLN A 334 34.36 6.98 -2.07
N TYR A 335 33.89 7.53 -0.94
CA TYR A 335 33.32 8.88 -0.92
C TYR A 335 34.31 9.95 -1.39
N ALA A 336 35.54 9.93 -0.86
CA ALA A 336 36.58 10.91 -1.19
C ALA A 336 36.99 10.86 -2.67
N SER A 337 37.15 9.65 -3.23
CA SER A 337 37.44 9.46 -4.66
C SER A 337 36.36 10.09 -5.52
N ARG A 338 35.09 9.72 -5.27
CA ARG A 338 33.94 10.23 -6.03
C ARG A 338 33.79 11.74 -5.94
N MET A 339 33.99 12.33 -4.75
CA MET A 339 33.96 13.78 -4.57
C MET A 339 35.09 14.47 -5.33
N SER A 340 36.27 13.87 -5.36
CA SER A 340 37.42 14.43 -6.08
C SER A 340 37.23 14.35 -7.60
N GLU A 341 36.78 13.21 -8.12
CA GLU A 341 36.42 13.00 -9.53
C GLU A 341 35.33 13.99 -9.99
N ALA A 342 34.38 14.31 -9.11
CA ALA A 342 33.34 15.29 -9.37
C ALA A 342 33.81 16.76 -9.20
N GLY A 343 35.09 17.03 -8.97
CA GLY A 343 35.64 18.37 -8.79
C GLY A 343 35.24 19.05 -7.47
N LYS A 344 34.81 18.28 -6.47
CA LYS A 344 34.29 18.75 -5.18
C LYS A 344 35.20 18.40 -4.01
N ALA A 345 36.49 18.24 -4.24
CA ALA A 345 37.46 17.88 -3.20
C ALA A 345 37.42 18.84 -1.99
N SER A 346 37.18 20.13 -2.22
CA SER A 346 37.06 21.14 -1.14
C SER A 346 35.84 20.96 -0.23
N LYS A 347 34.86 20.12 -0.61
CA LYS A 347 33.68 19.80 0.18
C LYS A 347 33.83 18.48 0.96
N ILE A 348 34.97 17.82 0.88
CA ILE A 348 35.24 16.60 1.66
C ILE A 348 35.44 17.01 3.13
N PRO A 349 34.65 16.49 4.08
CA PRO A 349 34.85 16.79 5.50
C PRO A 349 36.23 16.31 5.99
N ALA A 350 36.89 17.08 6.87
CA ALA A 350 38.22 16.75 7.40
C ALA A 350 38.29 15.33 8.00
N ARG A 351 37.22 14.92 8.71
CA ARG A 351 37.10 13.57 9.30
C ARG A 351 37.30 12.44 8.29
N VAL A 352 37.00 12.65 7.00
CA VAL A 352 37.17 11.63 5.97
C VAL A 352 38.65 11.31 5.80
N ALA A 353 39.52 12.32 5.76
CA ALA A 353 40.96 12.09 5.68
C ALA A 353 41.47 11.44 6.97
N GLU A 354 41.12 12.00 8.12
CA GLU A 354 41.52 11.50 9.45
C GLU A 354 41.16 10.02 9.66
N ARG A 355 39.95 9.63 9.23
CA ARG A 355 39.41 8.27 9.41
C ARG A 355 39.77 7.32 8.26
N SER A 356 40.39 7.80 7.18
CA SER A 356 40.85 6.97 6.05
C SER A 356 42.28 6.47 6.19
N VAL A 357 43.06 7.07 7.09
CA VAL A 357 44.39 6.58 7.48
C VAL A 357 44.14 5.65 8.67
N GLY A 358 44.08 4.33 8.41
CA GLY A 358 43.74 3.34 9.44
C GLY A 358 44.53 3.61 10.71
N GLY A 359 43.84 3.78 11.83
CA GLY A 359 44.48 4.06 13.12
C GLY A 359 45.32 2.87 13.57
N SER A 360 46.59 2.83 13.18
CA SER A 360 47.64 2.17 13.94
C SER A 360 48.04 3.11 15.08
N GLY A 361 47.17 3.25 16.08
CA GLY A 361 47.39 4.23 17.14
C GLY A 361 46.35 4.21 18.25
N SER A 362 46.40 3.18 19.09
CA SER A 362 46.40 3.23 20.57
C SER A 362 46.21 1.82 21.12
#